data_AF-A0A258QN18-F1
#
_entry.id   AF-A0A258QN18-F1
#
_cell.length_a   1.000
_cell.length_b   1.000
_cell.length_c   1.000
_cell.angle_alpha   90.00
_cell.angle_beta   90.00
_cell.angle_gamma   90.00
#
_symmetry.space_group_name_H-M   'P 1'
#
loop_
_entity.id
_entity.type
_entity.pdbx_description
1 polymer ?
#
loop_
_entity_poly.entity_id
_entity_poly.type
_entity_poly.pdbx_seq_one_letter_code
_entity_poly.pdbx_strand_id
1 'polypeptide(L)'
;PMMIFFHASYCGYCNQVDDRFLIPMRKDPEFQNRLLIRRVKIDADTKYIGLDGKMHDYPFLANQLGVRGVPYILFLAPDGSRITSIQGTAFDYYGYYLSKDIDLATDCAKKPAQPKCDGHKDGAGL
;
A
#
# COMPACT_ATOMS: atom_id res chain seq x y z
N PRO A 1 8.90 4.37 5.97
CA PRO A 1 7.49 4.16 5.58
C PRO A 1 7.32 2.88 4.75
N MET A 2 6.08 2.39 4.63
CA MET A 2 5.73 1.18 3.89
C MET A 2 4.61 1.48 2.88
N MET A 3 4.68 0.84 1.72
CA MET A 3 3.59 0.76 0.76
C MET A 3 3.14 -0.69 0.63
N ILE A 4 1.84 -0.93 0.77
CA ILE A 4 1.23 -2.25 0.57
C ILE A 4 0.33 -2.18 -0.67
N PHE A 5 0.62 -3.03 -1.66
CA PHE A 5 -0.23 -3.23 -2.83
C PHE A 5 -1.09 -4.48 -2.64
N PHE A 6 -2.39 -4.28 -2.47
CA PHE A 6 -3.38 -5.36 -2.46
C PHE A 6 -3.84 -5.64 -3.89
N HIS A 7 -3.75 -6.90 -4.28
CA HIS A 7 -4.14 -7.39 -5.60
C HIS A 7 -4.73 -8.79 -5.51
N ALA A 8 -5.33 -9.25 -6.60
CA ALA A 8 -5.87 -10.61 -6.71
C ALA A 8 -5.50 -11.23 -8.06
N SER A 9 -5.47 -12.56 -8.15
CA SER A 9 -5.18 -13.25 -9.42
C SER A 9 -6.24 -13.04 -10.50
N TYR A 10 -7.50 -12.86 -10.11
CA TYR A 10 -8.60 -12.58 -11.05
C TYR A 10 -8.61 -11.14 -11.57
N CYS A 11 -7.77 -10.25 -11.06
CA CYS A 11 -7.84 -8.81 -11.30
C CYS A 11 -6.93 -8.39 -12.46
N GLY A 12 -7.49 -8.34 -13.68
CA GLY A 12 -6.77 -7.85 -14.86
C GLY A 12 -6.26 -6.41 -14.74
N TYR A 13 -7.01 -5.54 -14.03
CA TYR A 13 -6.56 -4.16 -13.80
C TYR A 13 -5.35 -4.08 -12.86
N CYS A 14 -5.27 -4.98 -11.88
CA CYS A 14 -4.14 -5.07 -10.96
C CYS A 14 -2.85 -5.43 -11.71
N ASN A 15 -2.93 -6.35 -12.69
CA ASN A 15 -1.78 -6.72 -13.52
C ASN A 15 -1.27 -5.52 -14.33
N GLN A 16 -2.18 -4.75 -14.95
CA GLN A 16 -1.81 -3.54 -15.69
C GLN A 16 -1.12 -2.51 -14.79
N VAL A 17 -1.63 -2.31 -13.57
CA VAL A 17 -1.03 -1.38 -12.61
C VAL A 17 0.36 -1.83 -12.18
N ASP A 18 0.53 -3.12 -11.90
CA ASP A 18 1.80 -3.70 -11.45
C ASP A 18 2.87 -3.61 -12.56
N ASP A 19 2.53 -4.05 -13.77
CA ASP A 19 3.45 -4.09 -14.91
C ASP A 19 3.86 -2.69 -15.39
N ARG A 20 2.92 -1.74 -15.38
CA ARG A 20 3.17 -0.40 -15.93
C ARG A 20 3.76 0.58 -14.92
N PHE A 21 3.46 0.43 -13.63
CA PHE A 21 3.86 1.41 -12.61
C PHE A 21 4.72 0.81 -11.50
N LEU A 22 4.26 -0.24 -10.83
CA LEU A 22 4.93 -0.72 -9.60
C LEU A 22 6.24 -1.47 -9.89
N ILE A 23 6.26 -2.34 -10.90
CA ILE A 23 7.47 -3.07 -11.30
C ILE A 23 8.55 -2.13 -11.82
N PRO A 24 8.28 -1.18 -12.73
CA PRO A 24 9.25 -0.18 -13.15
C PRO A 24 9.77 0.66 -11.99
N MET A 25 8.86 1.19 -11.15
CA MET A 25 9.23 2.00 -9.99
C MET A 25 10.15 1.24 -9.02
N ARG A 26 9.88 -0.04 -8.74
CA ARG A 26 10.76 -0.85 -7.88
C ARG A 26 12.17 -1.03 -8.45
N LYS A 27 12.30 -1.05 -9.78
CA LYS A 27 13.60 -1.19 -10.46
C LYS A 27 14.37 0.13 -10.55
N ASP A 28 13.67 1.25 -10.42
CA ASP A 28 14.25 2.58 -10.51
C ASP A 28 15.10 2.89 -9.26
N PRO A 29 16.40 3.21 -9.43
CA PRO A 29 17.30 3.59 -8.34
C PRO A 29 16.79 4.76 -7.48
N GLU A 30 16.00 5.67 -8.04
CA GLU A 30 15.44 6.80 -7.30
C GLU A 30 14.56 6.30 -6.14
N PHE A 31 13.84 5.21 -6.35
CA PHE A 31 12.91 4.65 -5.36
C PHE A 31 13.54 3.60 -4.45
N GLN A 32 14.77 3.17 -4.74
CA GLN A 32 15.50 2.27 -3.87
C GLN A 32 15.73 2.91 -2.49
N ASN A 33 15.46 2.16 -1.43
CA ASN A 33 15.61 2.58 -0.03
C ASN A 33 14.70 3.73 0.43
N ARG A 34 13.76 4.24 -0.40
CA ARG A 34 12.79 5.28 0.02
C ARG A 34 11.62 4.71 0.84
N LEU A 35 11.15 3.52 0.50
CA LEU A 35 10.06 2.84 1.18
C LEU A 35 10.16 1.32 1.09
N LEU A 36 9.55 0.64 2.06
CA LEU A 36 9.36 -0.81 2.01
C LEU A 36 8.13 -1.12 1.16
N ILE A 37 8.30 -1.92 0.11
CA ILE A 37 7.19 -2.32 -0.77
C ILE A 37 6.77 -3.75 -0.42
N ARG A 38 5.48 -3.93 -0.12
CA ARG A 38 4.85 -5.23 0.13
C ARG A 38 3.72 -5.47 -0.85
N ARG A 39 3.64 -6.70 -1.36
CA ARG A 39 2.52 -7.17 -2.18
C ARG A 39 1.70 -8.13 -1.36
N VAL A 40 0.39 -7.93 -1.34
CA VAL A 40 -0.58 -8.79 -0.68
C VAL A 40 -1.54 -9.29 -1.74
N LYS A 41 -1.44 -10.59 -2.03
CA LYS A 41 -2.39 -11.28 -2.89
C LYS A 41 -3.56 -11.75 -2.02
N ILE A 42 -4.71 -11.10 -2.14
CA ILE A 42 -5.86 -11.34 -1.24
C ILE A 42 -6.52 -12.71 -1.47
N ASP A 43 -6.33 -13.31 -2.62
CA ASP A 43 -6.83 -14.64 -2.99
C ASP A 43 -5.71 -15.69 -3.01
N ALA A 44 -4.70 -15.52 -2.15
CA ALA A 44 -3.69 -16.54 -1.93
C ALA A 44 -4.11 -17.49 -0.79
N ASP A 45 -3.83 -18.78 -0.97
CA ASP A 45 -4.09 -19.81 0.06
C ASP A 45 -3.07 -19.77 1.23
N THR A 46 -2.07 -18.89 1.15
CA THR A 46 -1.04 -18.73 2.17
C THR A 46 -1.54 -17.88 3.35
N LYS A 47 -0.94 -18.12 4.52
CA LYS A 47 -1.25 -17.43 5.78
C LYS A 47 -0.05 -16.66 6.28
N TYR A 48 -0.29 -15.69 7.17
CA TYR A 48 0.74 -14.92 7.86
C TYR A 48 0.54 -14.96 9.38
N ILE A 49 1.61 -14.67 10.13
CA ILE A 49 1.52 -14.46 11.58
C ILE A 49 1.23 -12.99 11.84
N GLY A 50 0.09 -12.71 12.47
CA GLY A 50 -0.31 -11.36 12.88
C GLY A 50 0.51 -10.83 14.05
N LEU A 51 0.33 -9.54 14.34
CA LEU A 51 0.93 -8.90 15.52
C LEU A 51 0.39 -9.47 16.84
N ASP A 52 -0.77 -10.12 16.80
CA ASP A 52 -1.37 -10.87 17.91
C ASP A 52 -0.77 -12.29 18.09
N GLY A 53 0.21 -12.65 17.27
CA GLY A 53 0.86 -13.97 17.27
C GLY A 53 0.02 -15.10 16.66
N LYS A 54 -1.15 -14.80 16.08
CA LYS A 54 -2.05 -15.81 15.48
C LYS A 54 -1.85 -15.92 13.97
N MET A 55 -2.21 -17.08 13.42
CA MET A 55 -2.28 -17.27 11.97
C MET A 55 -3.54 -16.65 11.40
N HIS A 56 -3.38 -15.78 10.40
CA HIS A 56 -4.46 -15.13 9.66
C HIS A 56 -4.27 -15.30 8.15
N ASP A 57 -5.35 -15.18 7.38
CA ASP A 57 -5.31 -15.16 5.92
C ASP A 57 -5.27 -13.72 5.37
N TYR A 58 -4.90 -13.56 4.11
CA TYR A 58 -4.83 -12.22 3.51
C TYR A 58 -6.17 -11.49 3.34
N PRO A 59 -7.32 -12.18 3.14
CA PRO A 59 -8.63 -11.55 3.28
C PRO A 59 -8.86 -10.89 4.65
N PHE A 60 -8.44 -11.54 5.75
CA PHE A 60 -8.51 -10.96 7.09
C PHE A 60 -7.70 -9.67 7.19
N LEU A 61 -6.45 -9.67 6.69
CA LEU A 61 -5.61 -8.45 6.66
C LEU A 61 -6.25 -7.31 5.87
N ALA A 62 -6.77 -7.62 4.68
CA ALA A 62 -7.45 -6.64 3.83
C ALA A 62 -8.66 -6.02 4.55
N ASN A 63 -9.48 -6.84 5.19
CA ASN A 63 -10.64 -6.38 5.96
C ASN A 63 -10.22 -5.52 7.17
N GLN A 64 -9.21 -5.93 7.93
CA GLN A 64 -8.69 -5.17 9.07
C GLN A 64 -8.23 -3.77 8.65
N LEU A 65 -7.62 -3.65 7.46
CA LEU A 65 -7.11 -2.39 6.91
C LEU A 65 -8.15 -1.60 6.10
N GLY A 66 -9.40 -2.05 6.08
CA GLY A 66 -10.50 -1.37 5.38
C GLY A 66 -10.43 -1.46 3.85
N VAL A 67 -9.70 -2.43 3.30
CA VAL A 67 -9.58 -2.64 1.85
C VAL A 67 -10.86 -3.31 1.34
N ARG A 68 -11.65 -2.58 0.52
CA ARG A 68 -12.94 -3.03 0.00
C ARG A 68 -12.92 -3.52 -1.45
N GLY A 69 -11.80 -3.37 -2.13
CA GLY A 69 -11.62 -3.77 -3.52
C GLY A 69 -10.18 -3.62 -3.96
N VAL A 70 -9.82 -4.28 -5.06
CA VAL A 70 -8.48 -4.24 -5.65
C VAL A 70 -8.54 -3.70 -7.09
N PRO A 71 -7.47 -3.04 -7.60
CA PRO A 71 -6.21 -2.72 -6.94
C PRO A 71 -6.35 -1.68 -5.83
N TYR A 72 -5.57 -1.86 -4.77
CA TYR A 72 -5.52 -0.94 -3.64
C TYR A 72 -4.07 -0.72 -3.21
N ILE A 73 -3.64 0.53 -3.09
CA ILE A 73 -2.31 0.88 -2.60
C ILE A 73 -2.46 1.64 -1.29
N LEU A 74 -1.89 1.11 -0.22
CA LEU A 74 -1.92 1.70 1.11
C LEU A 74 -0.52 2.17 1.51
N PHE A 75 -0.42 3.41 1.99
CA PHE A 75 0.81 3.97 2.52
C PHE A 75 0.73 4.08 4.05
N LEU A 76 1.75 3.55 4.71
CA LEU A 76 1.86 3.50 6.16
C LEU A 76 3.14 4.19 6.63
N ALA A 77 3.04 4.84 7.78
CA ALA A 77 4.17 5.39 8.51
C ALA A 77 5.03 4.27 9.14
N PRO A 78 6.26 4.57 9.61
CA PRO A 78 7.12 3.58 10.25
C PRO A 78 6.52 2.87 11.47
N ASP A 79 5.58 3.51 12.16
CA ASP A 79 4.86 2.96 13.32
C ASP A 79 3.62 2.12 12.95
N GLY A 80 3.33 1.96 11.65
CA GLY A 80 2.17 1.23 11.15
C GLY A 80 0.91 2.07 10.97
N SER A 81 0.92 3.34 11.38
CA SER A 81 -0.23 4.24 11.19
C SER A 81 -0.47 4.56 9.70
N ARG A 82 -1.73 4.82 9.37
CA ARG A 82 -2.16 5.12 8.00
C ARG A 82 -1.76 6.55 7.60
N ILE A 83 -1.22 6.70 6.38
CA ILE A 83 -0.93 8.01 5.78
C ILE A 83 -1.97 8.36 4.72
N THR A 84 -2.09 7.51 3.69
CA THR A 84 -3.00 7.73 2.55
C THR A 84 -3.21 6.41 1.79
N SER A 85 -4.13 6.40 0.83
CA SER A 85 -4.36 5.26 -0.05
C SER A 85 -4.83 5.65 -1.45
N ILE A 86 -4.51 4.82 -2.43
CA ILE A 86 -5.04 4.88 -3.79
C ILE A 86 -6.01 3.71 -3.95
N GLN A 87 -7.30 4.03 -4.04
CA GLN A 87 -8.34 3.05 -4.39
C GLN A 87 -8.79 3.32 -5.81
N GLY A 88 -8.48 2.40 -6.74
CA GLY A 88 -9.02 2.43 -8.11
C GLY A 88 -9.06 3.82 -8.76
N THR A 89 -7.90 4.42 -9.05
CA THR A 89 -7.85 5.62 -9.91
C THR A 89 -7.92 5.22 -11.38
N ALA A 90 -8.25 6.15 -12.28
CA ALA A 90 -8.11 5.95 -13.71
C ALA A 90 -6.64 5.73 -14.10
N PHE A 91 -6.42 4.84 -15.07
CA PHE A 91 -5.09 4.29 -15.40
C PHE A 91 -4.05 5.37 -15.66
N ASP A 92 -4.41 6.39 -16.43
CA ASP A 92 -3.49 7.47 -16.82
C ASP A 92 -3.02 8.34 -15.64
N TYR A 93 -3.74 8.32 -14.51
CA TYR A 93 -3.39 9.09 -13.32
C TYR A 93 -2.56 8.30 -12.30
N TYR A 94 -2.31 6.99 -12.51
CA TYR A 94 -1.60 6.17 -11.53
C TYR A 94 -0.19 6.68 -11.25
N GLY A 95 0.58 7.04 -12.28
CA GLY A 95 1.94 7.54 -12.11
C GLY A 95 1.99 8.81 -11.24
N TYR A 96 1.05 9.73 -11.47
CA TYR A 96 0.94 10.96 -10.70
C TYR A 96 0.61 10.69 -9.22
N TYR A 97 -0.44 9.92 -8.94
CA TYR A 97 -0.85 9.64 -7.56
C TYR A 97 0.20 8.82 -6.81
N LEU A 98 0.83 7.84 -7.48
CA LEU A 98 1.88 7.02 -6.91
C LEU A 98 3.08 7.89 -6.49
N SER A 99 3.56 8.76 -7.37
CA SER A 99 4.66 9.68 -7.06
C SER A 99 4.31 10.63 -5.91
N LYS A 100 3.14 11.28 -5.99
CA LYS A 100 2.64 12.21 -4.96
C LYS A 100 2.56 11.55 -3.57
N ASP A 101 2.01 10.34 -3.50
CA ASP A 101 1.79 9.65 -2.22
C ASP A 101 3.09 9.05 -1.67
N ILE A 102 4.05 8.68 -2.52
CA ILE A 102 5.41 8.28 -2.12
C ILE A 102 6.16 9.46 -1.51
N ASP A 103 6.07 10.64 -2.13
CA ASP A 103 6.69 11.86 -1.59
C ASP A 103 6.10 12.21 -0.23
N LEU A 104 4.77 12.15 -0.10
CA LEU A 104 4.09 12.32 1.18
C LEU A 104 4.58 11.31 2.22
N ALA A 105 4.58 10.01 1.88
CA ALA A 105 4.99 8.96 2.81
C ALA A 105 6.47 9.10 3.24
N THR A 106 7.34 9.51 2.33
CA THR A 106 8.76 9.74 2.61
C THR A 106 8.96 10.97 3.49
N ASP A 107 8.21 12.05 3.28
CA ASP A 107 8.26 13.24 4.16
C ASP A 107 7.71 12.92 5.55
N CYS A 108 6.60 12.18 5.65
CA CYS A 108 6.04 11.74 6.92
C CYS A 108 6.98 10.81 7.69
N ALA A 109 7.75 9.96 7.01
CA ALA A 109 8.78 9.16 7.67
C ALA A 109 9.91 10.02 8.27
N LYS A 110 10.19 11.19 7.70
CA LYS A 110 11.19 12.15 8.23
C LYS A 110 10.59 13.06 9.30
N LYS A 111 9.31 13.41 9.19
CA LYS A 111 8.59 14.40 10.01
C LYS A 111 7.19 13.89 10.39
N PRO A 112 7.07 12.92 11.31
CA PRO A 112 5.82 12.20 11.56
C PRO A 112 4.72 13.05 12.23
N ALA A 113 5.09 14.08 13.01
CA ALA A 113 4.13 14.89 13.77
C ALA A 113 3.33 15.92 12.93
N GLN A 114 3.40 15.85 11.60
CA GLN A 114 2.70 16.79 10.74
C GLN A 114 1.23 16.40 10.55
N PRO A 115 0.27 17.35 10.50
CA PRO A 115 -1.15 17.04 10.34
C PRO A 115 -1.48 16.23 9.07
N LYS A 116 -0.73 16.42 7.98
CA LYS A 116 -0.91 15.68 6.72
C LYS A 116 -0.47 14.21 6.78
N CYS A 117 0.21 13.81 7.84
CA CYS A 117 0.65 12.43 8.06
C CYS A 117 -0.36 11.61 8.86
N ASP A 118 -1.42 12.26 9.35
CA ASP A 118 -2.46 11.65 10.16
C ASP A 118 -3.64 11.16 9.30
N GLY A 119 -3.49 9.96 8.72
CA GLY A 119 -4.51 9.31 7.91
C GLY A 119 -5.49 8.43 8.70
N HIS A 120 -5.50 8.49 10.05
CA HIS A 120 -6.39 7.62 10.86
C HIS A 120 -7.88 7.85 10.55
N LYS A 121 -8.23 9.06 10.11
CA LYS A 121 -9.61 9.42 9.71
C LYS A 121 -10.04 8.72 8.44
N ASP A 122 -9.09 8.31 7.61
CA ASP A 122 -9.33 7.70 6.29
C ASP A 122 -9.34 6.16 6.36
N GLY A 123 -9.05 5.58 7.53
CA GLY A 123 -9.13 4.14 7.77
C GLY A 123 -8.08 3.64 8.76
N ALA A 124 -8.10 2.33 9.00
CA ALA A 124 -7.17 1.67 9.91
C ALA A 124 -5.73 1.60 9.35
N GLY A 125 -4.76 1.61 10.27
CA GLY A 125 -3.36 1.18 10.07
C GLY A 125 -3.14 -0.25 10.55
N LEU A 126 -1.87 -0.69 10.55
CA LEU A 126 -1.46 -2.04 11.00
C LEU A 126 -1.63 -2.25 12.51
#